data_AF-A0A955EXV1-F1
#
_entry.id   AF-A0A955EXV1-F1
#
_cell.length_a   1.000
_cell.length_b   1.000
_cell.length_c   1.000
_cell.angle_alpha   90.00
_cell.angle_beta   90.00
_cell.angle_gamma   90.00
#
_symmetry.space_group_name_H-M   'P 1'
#
loop_
_entity.id
_entity.type
_entity.pdbx_description
1 polymer ?
#
loop_
_entity_poly.entity_id
_entity_poly.type
_entity_poly.pdbx_seq_one_letter_code
_entity_poly.pdbx_strand_id
1 'polypeptide(L)'
;MAKTCAKCGKRCYGEYCLQHKPRKPIATITPIKARSKPLQATRTKNTVSKQSKAKKPQIKRSKAKERAWKAFSDYIRLNGCIQTTGTREYGICITCSERGDPSWKPYKDLQAGHAVGGRGNAVLFHEQLVGLQCGYCNRKPPMGLGGDYGNYAIALIKRYGLEQVEEWQKLRHDTSVKYSIADLLEIEQKYKQKLLLL
;
A
#
# COMPACT_ATOMS: atom_id res chain seq x y z
N MET A 1 -14.84 7.70 -40.92
CA MET A 1 -13.57 8.44 -41.18
C MET A 1 -13.03 8.98 -39.86
N ALA A 2 -11.74 8.79 -39.58
CA ALA A 2 -11.13 9.30 -38.35
C ALA A 2 -10.91 10.82 -38.47
N LYS A 3 -11.48 11.61 -37.55
CA LYS A 3 -11.26 13.07 -37.52
C LYS A 3 -9.85 13.36 -37.01
N THR A 4 -9.12 14.23 -37.69
CA THR A 4 -7.81 14.76 -37.27
C THR A 4 -7.96 16.18 -36.72
N CYS A 5 -7.12 16.55 -35.77
CA CYS A 5 -7.13 17.89 -35.17
C CYS A 5 -6.59 18.92 -36.16
N ALA A 6 -7.36 19.95 -36.48
CA ALA A 6 -6.93 21.04 -37.37
C ALA A 6 -5.68 21.80 -36.87
N LYS A 7 -5.38 21.77 -35.57
CA LYS A 7 -4.22 22.47 -34.98
C LYS A 7 -2.92 21.66 -34.97
N CYS A 8 -2.97 20.33 -34.85
CA CYS A 8 -1.76 19.50 -34.73
C CYS A 8 -1.74 18.27 -35.66
N GLY A 9 -2.75 18.08 -36.50
CA GLY A 9 -2.86 16.94 -37.42
C GLY A 9 -3.08 15.58 -36.76
N LYS A 10 -3.03 15.46 -35.43
CA LYS A 10 -3.16 14.17 -34.74
C LYS A 10 -4.59 13.67 -34.69
N ARG A 11 -4.75 12.35 -34.64
CA ARG A 11 -6.04 11.65 -34.57
C ARG A 11 -6.79 12.04 -33.28
N CYS A 12 -8.03 12.50 -33.43
CA CYS A 12 -8.91 12.85 -32.31
C CYS A 12 -9.76 11.66 -31.88
N TYR A 13 -10.17 11.66 -30.62
CA TYR A 13 -11.19 10.76 -30.09
C TYR A 13 -12.47 11.58 -29.87
N GLY A 14 -13.45 11.44 -30.76
CA GLY A 14 -14.62 12.34 -30.79
C GLY A 14 -14.25 13.77 -31.19
N GLU A 15 -14.76 14.77 -30.48
CA GLU A 15 -14.47 16.19 -30.73
C GLU A 15 -13.23 16.71 -30.00
N TYR A 16 -12.61 15.88 -29.16
CA TYR A 16 -11.56 16.32 -28.24
C TYR A 16 -10.16 15.92 -28.72
N CYS A 17 -9.28 16.92 -28.83
CA CYS A 17 -7.85 16.71 -29.02
C CYS A 17 -7.15 16.62 -27.65
N LEU A 18 -6.51 15.48 -27.36
CA LEU A 18 -5.83 15.25 -26.07
C LEU A 18 -4.71 16.26 -25.77
N GLN A 19 -4.13 16.87 -26.81
CA GLN A 19 -3.05 17.86 -26.67
C GLN A 19 -3.53 19.29 -26.46
N HIS A 20 -4.79 19.60 -26.82
CA HIS A 20 -5.34 20.95 -26.78
C HIS A 20 -6.64 21.01 -25.99
N LYS A 21 -6.68 20.35 -24.82
CA LYS A 21 -7.86 20.43 -23.95
C LYS A 21 -8.16 21.91 -23.66
N PRO A 22 -9.41 22.39 -23.92
CA PRO A 22 -9.78 23.74 -23.54
C PRO A 22 -9.58 23.86 -22.03
N ARG A 23 -8.72 24.79 -21.60
CA ARG A 23 -8.60 25.14 -20.19
C ARG A 23 -9.94 25.74 -19.80
N LYS A 24 -10.68 25.07 -18.90
CA LYS A 24 -11.86 25.71 -18.30
C LYS A 24 -11.40 27.03 -17.69
N PRO A 25 -12.11 28.14 -17.92
CA PRO A 25 -11.79 29.38 -17.25
C PRO A 25 -11.80 29.11 -15.73
N ILE A 26 -10.71 29.47 -15.06
CA ILE A 26 -10.63 29.42 -13.61
C ILE A 26 -11.70 30.39 -13.12
N ALA A 27 -12.73 29.88 -12.43
CA ALA A 27 -13.73 30.72 -11.82
C ALA A 27 -13.01 31.70 -10.89
N THR A 28 -13.20 33.00 -11.12
CA THR A 28 -12.68 34.07 -10.28
C THR A 28 -13.20 33.85 -8.86
N ILE A 29 -12.27 33.65 -7.93
CA ILE A 29 -12.59 33.54 -6.50
C ILE A 29 -13.15 34.89 -6.08
N THR A 30 -14.44 34.94 -5.79
CA THR A 30 -15.08 36.13 -5.22
C THR A 30 -14.56 36.34 -3.79
N PRO A 31 -14.19 37.58 -3.40
CA PRO A 31 -13.72 37.85 -2.06
C PRO A 31 -14.83 37.61 -1.03
N ILE A 32 -14.54 36.79 -0.03
CA ILE A 32 -15.41 36.50 1.10
C ILE A 32 -15.57 37.79 1.91
N LYS A 33 -16.79 38.37 1.91
CA LYS A 33 -17.13 39.52 2.76
C LYS A 33 -16.93 39.14 4.23
N ALA A 34 -16.03 39.84 4.92
CA ALA A 34 -15.79 39.70 6.34
C ALA A 34 -17.07 40.10 7.12
N ARG A 35 -17.67 39.14 7.82
CA ARG A 35 -18.69 39.41 8.84
C ARG A 35 -17.98 39.60 10.18
N SER A 36 -17.83 40.85 10.61
CA SER A 36 -17.45 41.18 11.97
C SER A 36 -18.61 40.88 12.92
N LYS A 37 -18.53 39.76 13.64
CA LYS A 37 -19.36 39.56 14.84
C LYS A 37 -18.67 40.28 16.02
N PRO A 38 -19.40 41.05 16.84
CA PRO A 38 -18.83 41.66 18.03
C PRO A 38 -18.41 40.58 19.05
N LEU A 39 -17.18 40.70 19.56
CA LEU A 39 -16.71 39.90 20.69
C LEU A 39 -17.48 40.29 21.94
N GLN A 40 -18.39 39.42 22.39
CA GLN A 40 -18.90 39.51 23.76
C GLN A 40 -17.88 38.87 24.70
N ALA A 41 -17.37 39.67 25.63
CA ALA A 41 -16.47 39.23 26.69
C ALA A 41 -17.18 38.22 27.60
N THR A 42 -16.84 36.94 27.47
CA THR A 42 -17.31 35.91 28.37
C THR A 42 -16.51 35.95 29.67
N ARG A 43 -17.21 36.23 30.76
CA ARG A 43 -16.74 36.24 32.14
C ARG A 43 -16.09 34.89 32.47
N THR A 44 -14.78 34.88 32.65
CA THR A 44 -13.99 33.70 33.01
C THR A 44 -14.41 33.20 34.39
N LYS A 45 -15.12 32.06 34.43
CA LYS A 45 -15.30 31.30 35.66
C LYS A 45 -13.99 30.60 35.97
N ASN A 46 -13.31 31.05 37.02
CA ASN A 46 -12.17 30.38 37.63
C ASN A 46 -12.63 28.99 38.12
N THR A 47 -12.39 27.97 37.31
CA THR A 47 -12.46 26.57 37.75
C THR A 47 -11.04 26.14 38.09
N VAL A 48 -10.78 25.99 39.39
CA VAL A 48 -9.56 25.37 39.90
C VAL A 48 -9.52 23.94 39.38
N SER A 49 -8.72 23.72 38.34
CA SER A 49 -8.57 22.41 37.72
C SER A 49 -7.73 21.51 38.62
N LYS A 50 -8.36 20.50 39.22
CA LYS A 50 -7.66 19.37 39.84
C LYS A 50 -6.78 18.73 38.76
N GLN A 51 -5.46 18.87 38.89
CA GLN A 51 -4.47 18.21 38.05
C GLN A 51 -4.58 16.69 38.25
N SER A 52 -5.31 16.03 37.35
CA SER A 52 -5.30 14.57 37.27
C SER A 52 -3.98 14.13 36.63
N LYS A 53 -3.28 13.18 37.26
CA LYS A 53 -2.08 12.57 36.69
C LYS A 53 -2.45 11.92 35.35
N ALA A 54 -1.90 12.43 34.25
CA ALA A 54 -2.19 11.93 32.91
C ALA A 54 -1.76 10.45 32.80
N LYS A 55 -2.74 9.55 32.58
CA LYS A 55 -2.45 8.15 32.24
C LYS A 55 -1.72 8.14 30.89
N LYS A 56 -0.60 7.40 30.80
CA LYS A 56 0.12 7.22 29.52
C LYS A 56 -0.89 6.76 28.45
N PRO A 57 -0.95 7.39 27.27
CA PRO A 57 -1.93 7.03 26.26
C PRO A 57 -1.69 5.58 25.79
N GLN A 58 -2.70 4.73 25.97
CA GLN A 58 -2.67 3.35 25.52
C GLN A 58 -2.64 3.32 23.98
N ILE A 59 -1.68 2.58 23.41
CA ILE A 59 -1.57 2.45 21.94
C ILE A 59 -2.86 1.82 21.40
N LYS A 60 -3.47 2.48 20.41
CA LYS A 60 -4.62 1.91 19.70
C LYS A 60 -4.18 0.70 18.88
N ARG A 61 -5.00 -0.35 18.87
CA ARG A 61 -4.76 -1.57 18.09
C ARG A 61 -4.50 -1.28 16.60
N SER A 62 -5.20 -0.32 16.01
CA SER A 62 -4.97 0.10 14.62
C SER A 62 -3.55 0.61 14.40
N LYS A 63 -3.00 1.37 15.34
CA LYS A 63 -1.64 1.89 15.27
C LYS A 63 -0.60 0.79 15.46
N ALA A 64 -0.83 -0.15 16.38
CA ALA A 64 0.01 -1.33 16.52
C ALA A 64 0.02 -2.16 15.23
N LYS A 65 -1.14 -2.36 14.59
CA LYS A 65 -1.25 -3.09 13.32
C LYS A 65 -0.52 -2.39 12.17
N GLU A 66 -0.60 -1.07 12.09
CA GLU A 66 0.13 -0.25 11.10
C GLU A 66 1.65 -0.39 11.28
N ARG A 67 2.15 -0.32 12.53
CA ARG A 67 3.57 -0.48 12.84
C ARG A 67 4.08 -1.88 12.50
N ALA A 68 3.33 -2.91 12.90
CA ALA A 68 3.62 -4.31 12.57
C ALA A 68 3.69 -4.53 11.05
N TRP A 69 2.68 -4.01 10.32
CA TRP A 69 2.65 -4.09 8.85
C TRP A 69 3.82 -3.37 8.20
N LYS A 70 4.19 -2.19 8.70
CA LYS A 70 5.36 -1.46 8.18
C LYS A 70 6.64 -2.28 8.33
N ALA A 71 6.92 -2.78 9.54
CA ALA A 71 8.12 -3.59 9.80
C ALA A 71 8.15 -4.85 8.92
N PHE A 72 7.03 -5.56 8.83
CA PHE A 72 6.89 -6.74 7.97
C PHE A 72 7.12 -6.42 6.49
N SER A 73 6.46 -5.39 5.97
CA SER A 73 6.56 -4.98 4.57
C SER A 73 7.99 -4.54 4.22
N ASP A 74 8.68 -3.84 5.11
CA ASP A 74 10.07 -3.41 4.88
C ASP A 74 11.01 -4.62 4.82
N TYR A 75 10.85 -5.59 5.75
CA TYR A 75 11.59 -6.85 5.70
C TYR A 75 11.36 -7.63 4.40
N ILE A 76 10.10 -7.86 4.00
CA ILE A 76 9.78 -8.61 2.77
C ILE A 76 10.41 -7.94 1.55
N ARG A 77 10.32 -6.60 1.47
CA ARG A 77 10.87 -5.85 0.33
C ARG A 77 12.39 -5.94 0.29
N LEU A 78 13.06 -5.71 1.42
CA LEU A 78 14.52 -5.70 1.46
C LEU A 78 15.09 -7.10 1.25
N ASN A 79 14.53 -8.11 1.92
CA ASN A 79 14.90 -9.50 1.74
C ASN A 79 14.70 -9.93 0.28
N GLY A 80 13.56 -9.56 -0.33
CA GLY A 80 13.31 -9.85 -1.73
C GLY A 80 14.29 -9.17 -2.69
N CYS A 81 14.72 -7.94 -2.41
CA CYS A 81 15.76 -7.26 -3.20
C CYS A 81 17.09 -8.02 -3.14
N ILE A 82 17.55 -8.36 -1.93
CA ILE A 82 18.79 -9.12 -1.70
C ILE A 82 18.71 -10.50 -2.37
N GLN A 83 17.60 -11.21 -2.20
CA GLN A 83 17.43 -12.55 -2.79
C GLN A 83 17.40 -12.55 -4.33
N THR A 84 16.94 -11.46 -4.96
CA THR A 84 16.77 -11.41 -6.42
C THR A 84 17.91 -10.72 -7.16
N THR A 85 18.62 -9.79 -6.52
CA THR A 85 19.70 -9.01 -7.17
C THR A 85 21.00 -8.99 -6.38
N GLY A 86 21.02 -9.49 -5.15
CA GLY A 86 22.16 -9.34 -4.23
C GLY A 86 22.30 -7.93 -3.64
N THR A 87 21.37 -7.01 -3.94
CA THR A 87 21.44 -5.60 -3.51
C THR A 87 20.25 -5.19 -2.66
N ARG A 88 20.39 -4.09 -1.91
CA ARG A 88 19.30 -3.45 -1.17
C ARG A 88 18.51 -2.44 -2.00
N GLU A 89 19.07 -2.02 -3.13
CA GLU A 89 18.57 -0.91 -3.94
C GLU A 89 17.61 -1.36 -5.03
N TYR A 90 17.78 -2.59 -5.53
CA TYR A 90 17.02 -3.13 -6.64
C TYR A 90 16.47 -4.51 -6.31
N GLY A 91 15.32 -4.82 -6.89
CA GLY A 91 14.71 -6.13 -6.78
C GLY A 91 13.91 -6.49 -8.02
N ILE A 92 13.67 -7.78 -8.20
CA ILE A 92 12.88 -8.32 -9.31
C ILE A 92 11.51 -8.73 -8.80
N CYS A 93 10.47 -8.19 -9.43
CA CYS A 93 9.08 -8.49 -9.09
C CYS A 93 8.74 -9.94 -9.41
N ILE A 94 8.20 -10.68 -8.43
CA ILE A 94 7.86 -12.10 -8.57
C ILE A 94 6.96 -12.38 -9.78
N THR A 95 5.93 -11.55 -10.00
CA THR A 95 4.99 -11.75 -11.12
C THR A 95 5.51 -11.22 -12.45
N CYS A 96 6.42 -10.23 -12.45
CA CYS A 96 7.08 -9.81 -13.68
C CYS A 96 8.05 -10.90 -14.16
N SER A 97 8.84 -11.46 -13.24
CA SER A 97 9.73 -12.58 -13.54
C SER A 97 8.98 -13.79 -14.09
N GLU A 98 7.85 -14.15 -13.48
CA GLU A 98 7.04 -15.27 -13.96
C GLU A 98 6.47 -15.03 -15.36
N ARG A 99 6.11 -13.78 -15.68
CA ARG A 99 5.64 -13.37 -17.02
C ARG A 99 6.76 -13.28 -18.06
N GLY A 100 8.02 -13.54 -17.71
CA GLY A 100 9.17 -13.41 -18.60
C GLY A 100 9.75 -11.99 -18.73
N ASP A 101 9.41 -11.07 -17.83
CA ASP A 101 9.98 -9.71 -17.76
C ASP A 101 10.70 -9.49 -16.41
N PRO A 102 11.88 -10.08 -16.18
CA PRO A 102 12.64 -9.95 -14.93
C PRO A 102 13.42 -8.62 -14.85
N SER A 103 12.78 -7.50 -15.17
CA SER A 103 13.41 -6.17 -15.06
C SER A 103 13.71 -5.80 -13.61
N TRP A 104 14.90 -5.24 -13.38
CA TRP A 104 15.31 -4.67 -12.10
C TRP A 104 14.49 -3.43 -11.81
N LYS A 105 13.98 -3.31 -10.58
CA LYS A 105 13.16 -2.17 -10.16
C LYS A 105 13.74 -1.59 -8.87
N PRO A 106 13.80 -0.26 -8.75
CA PRO A 106 14.33 0.36 -7.55
C PRO A 106 13.41 0.08 -6.35
N TYR A 107 14.00 -0.03 -5.16
CA TYR A 107 13.31 -0.35 -3.90
C TYR A 107 12.04 0.49 -3.69
N LYS A 108 12.09 1.79 -4.03
CA LYS A 108 10.96 2.72 -3.90
C LYS A 108 9.71 2.33 -4.71
N ASP A 109 9.87 1.60 -5.81
CA ASP A 109 8.78 1.18 -6.69
C ASP A 109 8.28 -0.23 -6.38
N LEU A 110 8.95 -0.91 -5.45
CA LEU A 110 8.62 -2.25 -4.99
C LEU A 110 7.73 -2.20 -3.76
N GLN A 111 6.86 -3.19 -3.63
CA GLN A 111 5.86 -3.34 -2.58
C GLN A 111 5.86 -4.77 -2.05
N ALA A 112 5.30 -4.97 -0.85
CA ALA A 112 4.97 -6.29 -0.32
C ALA A 112 3.59 -6.71 -0.87
N GLY A 113 3.58 -7.53 -1.92
CA GLY A 113 2.37 -8.01 -2.59
C GLY A 113 1.91 -9.36 -2.03
N HIS A 114 0.61 -9.53 -1.87
CA HIS A 114 -0.01 -10.77 -1.38
C HIS A 114 -0.37 -11.71 -2.53
N ALA A 115 0.00 -12.98 -2.42
CA ALA A 115 -0.34 -14.04 -3.36
C ALA A 115 -1.82 -14.47 -3.28
N VAL A 116 -2.40 -14.33 -2.10
CA VAL A 116 -3.80 -14.64 -1.82
C VAL A 116 -4.54 -13.34 -1.60
N GLY A 117 -5.60 -13.12 -2.39
CA GLY A 117 -6.39 -11.91 -2.32
C GLY A 117 -7.02 -11.72 -0.94
N GLY A 118 -6.85 -10.52 -0.39
CA GLY A 118 -7.36 -10.15 0.93
C GLY A 118 -6.25 -9.70 1.88
N ARG A 119 -6.65 -9.22 3.06
CA ARG A 119 -5.77 -8.85 4.17
C ARG A 119 -6.29 -9.40 5.50
N GLY A 120 -6.90 -10.58 5.41
CA GLY A 120 -7.31 -11.36 6.58
C GLY A 120 -6.10 -11.65 7.47
N ASN A 121 -6.31 -11.78 8.78
CA ASN A 121 -5.20 -11.90 9.71
C ASN A 121 -4.36 -13.18 9.48
N ALA A 122 -4.97 -14.25 8.97
CA ALA A 122 -4.27 -15.50 8.62
C ALA A 122 -3.24 -15.32 7.49
N VAL A 123 -3.52 -14.44 6.52
CA VAL A 123 -2.62 -14.19 5.37
C VAL A 123 -1.75 -12.94 5.55
N LEU A 124 -2.11 -12.03 6.46
CA LEU A 124 -1.51 -10.70 6.54
C LEU A 124 0.00 -10.72 6.79
N PHE A 125 0.47 -11.58 7.70
CA PHE A 125 1.88 -11.66 8.11
C PHE A 125 2.53 -12.99 7.70
N HIS A 126 1.95 -13.69 6.71
CA HIS A 126 2.43 -14.99 6.25
C HIS A 126 3.59 -14.81 5.26
N GLU A 127 4.83 -15.01 5.71
CA GLU A 127 6.06 -14.70 4.96
C GLU A 127 6.11 -15.36 3.56
N GLN A 128 5.57 -16.56 3.39
CA GLN A 128 5.60 -17.25 2.09
C GLN A 128 4.52 -16.77 1.11
N LEU A 129 3.46 -16.12 1.62
CA LEU A 129 2.36 -15.58 0.81
C LEU A 129 2.54 -14.11 0.49
N VAL A 130 3.56 -13.47 1.08
CA VAL A 130 3.87 -12.06 0.83
C VAL A 130 5.27 -11.96 0.29
N GLY A 131 5.39 -11.32 -0.86
CA GLY A 131 6.59 -11.33 -1.65
C GLY A 131 6.80 -10.01 -2.37
N LEU A 132 8.00 -9.85 -2.92
CA LEU A 132 8.39 -8.65 -3.62
C LEU A 132 7.62 -8.49 -4.93
N GLN A 133 6.79 -7.44 -5.03
CA GLN A 133 6.00 -7.15 -6.21
C GLN A 133 6.12 -5.67 -6.60
N CYS A 134 6.17 -5.36 -7.90
CA CYS A 134 6.21 -3.98 -8.35
C CYS A 134 4.86 -3.29 -8.18
N GLY A 135 4.87 -1.96 -8.07
CA GLY A 135 3.65 -1.17 -7.94
C GLY A 135 2.64 -1.38 -9.08
N TYR A 136 3.09 -1.61 -10.32
CA TYR A 136 2.17 -1.90 -11.43
C TYR A 136 1.44 -3.24 -11.25
N CYS A 137 2.14 -4.30 -10.83
CA CYS A 137 1.50 -5.59 -10.63
C CYS A 137 0.58 -5.60 -9.40
N ASN A 138 1.00 -4.95 -8.30
CA ASN A 138 0.27 -5.00 -7.03
C ASN A 138 -0.92 -4.03 -6.93
N ARG A 139 -0.84 -2.86 -7.58
CA ARG A 139 -1.93 -1.87 -7.51
C ARG A 139 -3.18 -2.35 -8.27
N LYS A 140 -4.34 -1.96 -7.76
CA LYS A 140 -5.63 -2.28 -8.37
C LYS A 140 -5.81 -1.60 -9.75
N PRO A 141 -6.58 -2.21 -10.66
CA PRO A 141 -7.01 -1.56 -11.89
C PRO A 141 -7.74 -0.23 -11.61
N PRO A 142 -7.65 0.77 -12.51
CA PRO A 142 -6.93 0.75 -13.80
C PRO A 142 -5.43 1.05 -13.68
N MET A 143 -4.91 1.32 -12.48
CA MET A 143 -3.53 1.75 -12.24
C MET A 143 -2.50 0.61 -12.22
N GLY A 144 -2.97 -0.63 -12.39
CA GLY A 144 -2.17 -1.86 -12.27
C GLY A 144 -2.98 -3.13 -12.54
N LEU A 145 -2.40 -4.28 -12.23
CA LEU A 145 -2.95 -5.62 -12.52
C LEU A 145 -3.73 -6.25 -11.36
N GLY A 146 -3.88 -5.55 -10.23
CA GLY A 146 -4.68 -6.01 -9.10
C GLY A 146 -4.11 -7.20 -8.32
N GLY A 147 -2.79 -7.34 -8.29
CA GLY A 147 -2.07 -8.41 -7.62
C GLY A 147 -1.52 -9.47 -8.58
N ASP A 148 -2.00 -9.53 -9.83
CA ASP A 148 -1.53 -10.47 -10.86
C ASP A 148 -1.49 -11.93 -10.34
N TYR A 149 -2.57 -12.33 -9.66
CA TYR A 149 -2.64 -13.56 -8.86
C TYR A 149 -2.36 -14.84 -9.66
N GLY A 150 -2.65 -14.87 -10.97
CA GLY A 150 -2.34 -16.02 -11.83
C GLY A 150 -0.83 -16.28 -11.90
N ASN A 151 -0.07 -15.26 -12.31
CA ASN A 151 1.40 -15.35 -12.33
C ASN A 151 1.98 -15.52 -10.92
N TYR A 152 1.37 -14.91 -9.91
CA TYR A 152 1.81 -15.12 -8.53
C TYR A 152 1.65 -16.58 -8.11
N ALA A 153 0.48 -17.18 -8.35
CA ALA A 153 0.21 -18.57 -8.02
C ALA A 153 1.17 -19.51 -8.73
N ILE A 154 1.42 -19.32 -10.03
CA ILE A 154 2.40 -20.13 -10.77
C ILE A 154 3.79 -20.03 -10.13
N ALA A 155 4.23 -18.82 -9.78
CA ALA A 155 5.52 -18.62 -9.12
C ALA A 155 5.61 -19.31 -7.76
N LEU A 156 4.51 -19.38 -6.98
CA LEU A 156 4.48 -20.12 -5.73
C LEU A 156 4.43 -21.64 -5.94
N ILE A 157 3.66 -22.13 -6.91
CA ILE A 157 3.57 -23.56 -7.23
C ILE A 157 4.95 -24.08 -7.63
N LYS A 158 5.71 -23.32 -8.42
CA LYS A 158 7.10 -23.68 -8.77
C LYS A 158 8.04 -23.73 -7.56
N ARG A 159 7.78 -22.94 -6.52
CA ARG A 159 8.64 -22.85 -5.32
C ARG A 159 8.28 -23.86 -4.23
N TYR A 160 6.99 -24.12 -4.06
CA TYR A 160 6.46 -24.85 -2.90
C TYR A 160 5.57 -26.04 -3.25
N GLY A 161 5.28 -26.26 -4.53
CA GLY A 161 4.37 -27.30 -5.00
C GLY A 161 2.91 -26.86 -5.00
N LEU A 162 2.08 -27.60 -5.75
CA LEU A 162 0.66 -27.31 -5.91
C LEU A 162 -0.12 -27.50 -4.61
N GLU A 163 0.08 -28.63 -3.93
CA GLU A 163 -0.65 -28.98 -2.70
C GLU A 163 -0.53 -27.90 -1.62
N GLN A 164 0.68 -27.36 -1.44
CA GLN A 164 0.94 -26.31 -0.45
C GLN A 164 0.21 -25.01 -0.81
N VAL A 165 0.18 -24.65 -2.09
CA VAL A 165 -0.50 -23.43 -2.56
C VAL A 165 -2.01 -23.57 -2.45
N GLU A 166 -2.56 -24.75 -2.72
CA GLU A 166 -3.98 -25.04 -2.52
C GLU A 166 -4.39 -24.88 -1.05
N GLU A 167 -3.56 -25.36 -0.12
CA GLU A 167 -3.82 -25.17 1.31
C GLU A 167 -3.82 -23.69 1.68
N TRP A 168 -2.85 -22.93 1.19
CA TRP A 168 -2.80 -21.49 1.45
C TRP A 168 -3.97 -20.71 0.87
N GLN A 169 -4.57 -21.14 -0.24
CA GLN A 169 -5.76 -20.50 -0.79
C GLN A 169 -6.99 -20.63 0.12
N LYS A 170 -7.01 -21.63 1.01
CA LYS A 170 -8.07 -21.82 2.01
C LYS A 170 -7.95 -20.80 3.15
N LEU A 171 -6.72 -20.37 3.49
CA LEU A 171 -6.46 -19.40 4.57
C LEU A 171 -7.15 -18.04 4.36
N ARG A 172 -7.53 -17.69 3.13
CA ARG A 172 -8.24 -16.42 2.85
C ARG A 172 -9.54 -16.28 3.63
N HIS A 173 -10.18 -17.40 3.92
CA HIS A 173 -11.46 -17.49 4.64
C HIS A 173 -11.30 -17.78 6.11
N ASP A 174 -10.07 -18.04 6.56
CA ASP A 174 -9.81 -18.31 7.95
C ASP A 174 -9.91 -17.01 8.77
N THR A 175 -10.88 -17.01 9.69
CA THR A 175 -11.15 -15.90 10.61
C THR A 175 -10.74 -16.20 12.04
N SER A 176 -10.18 -17.39 12.30
CA SER A 176 -9.73 -17.83 13.63
C SER A 176 -8.58 -16.99 14.16
N VAL A 177 -7.68 -16.52 13.27
CA VAL A 177 -6.52 -15.70 13.66
C VAL A 177 -6.95 -14.32 14.12
N LYS A 178 -6.76 -14.03 15.41
CA LYS A 178 -6.96 -12.72 16.03
C LYS A 178 -5.67 -12.24 16.67
N TYR A 179 -5.16 -11.10 16.23
CA TYR A 179 -4.02 -10.47 16.88
C TYR A 179 -4.46 -9.53 18.00
N SER A 180 -3.93 -9.77 19.21
CA SER A 180 -3.92 -8.84 20.33
C SER A 180 -2.98 -7.65 20.05
N ILE A 181 -2.94 -6.66 20.95
CA ILE A 181 -1.96 -5.57 20.84
C ILE A 181 -0.54 -6.09 21.09
N ALA A 182 -0.37 -7.02 22.03
CA ALA A 182 0.92 -7.62 22.33
C ALA A 182 1.47 -8.37 21.10
N ASP A 183 0.67 -9.22 20.47
CA ASP A 183 1.07 -9.98 19.27
C ASP A 183 1.53 -9.04 18.15
N LEU A 184 0.85 -7.91 17.95
CA LEU A 184 1.23 -6.93 16.94
C LEU A 184 2.57 -6.24 17.25
N LEU A 185 2.84 -5.96 18.53
CA LEU A 185 4.12 -5.39 18.96
C LEU A 185 5.26 -6.43 18.86
N GLU A 186 4.97 -7.70 19.16
CA GLU A 186 5.92 -8.80 18.95
C GLU A 186 6.24 -9.00 17.48
N ILE A 187 5.23 -8.97 16.60
CA ILE A 187 5.41 -9.01 15.15
C ILE A 187 6.26 -7.83 14.66
N GLU A 188 5.97 -6.61 15.13
CA GLU A 188 6.78 -5.44 14.81
C GLU A 188 8.24 -5.65 15.20
N GLN A 189 8.49 -6.13 16.43
CA GLN A 189 9.84 -6.33 16.94
C GLN A 189 10.57 -7.45 16.19
N LYS A 190 9.90 -8.58 15.93
CA LYS A 190 10.42 -9.71 15.13
C LYS A 190 10.94 -9.22 13.78
N TYR A 191 10.14 -8.46 13.04
CA TYR A 191 10.56 -8.03 11.69
C TYR A 191 11.55 -6.88 11.69
N LYS A 192 11.56 -6.03 12.73
CA LYS A 192 12.67 -5.08 12.95
C LYS A 192 13.99 -5.80 13.18
N GLN A 193 14.00 -6.84 14.00
CA GLN A 193 15.19 -7.63 14.26
C GLN A 193 15.67 -8.35 12.99
N LYS A 194 14.75 -9.01 12.26
CA LYS A 194 15.09 -9.63 10.97
C LYS A 194 15.68 -8.62 9.99
N LEU A 195 15.14 -7.40 9.92
CA LEU A 195 15.65 -6.34 9.05
C LEU A 195 17.07 -5.89 9.40
N LEU A 196 17.45 -5.92 10.69
CA LEU A 196 18.81 -5.60 11.15
C LEU A 196 19.84 -6.69 10.80
N LEU A 197 19.37 -7.93 10.57
CA LEU A 197 20.21 -9.08 10.24
C LEU A 197 20.40 -9.28 8.72
N LEU A 198 19.66 -8.53 7.90
CA LEU A 198 19.88 -8.41 6.45
C LEU A 198 20.99 -7.41 6.16
#